data_AF-A0A1G6KA91-F1
#
_entry.id   AF-A0A1G6KA91-F1
#
_cell.length_a   1.000
_cell.length_b   1.000
_cell.length_c   1.000
_cell.angle_alpha   90.00
_cell.angle_beta   90.00
_cell.angle_gamma   90.00
#
_symmetry.space_group_name_H-M   'P 1'
#
loop_
_entity.id
_entity.type
_entity.pdbx_description
1 polymer ?
#
loop_
_entity_poly.entity_id
_entity_poly.type
_entity_poly.pdbx_seq_one_letter_code
_entity_poly.pdbx_strand_id
1 'polypeptide(L)'
;MSGADVFALAFAVAMTMLMASVGFNRPTWARSYTTAARYRMALTAHVVLYVLLLFTVYAFLARLTADPEASGPSDRFWVLWLSLAAVACVRAIAPIARRVRNWLHRLGDIPSGAGRFAKFLAETDFDANESVHAQARALLVARGIDAERDWLPLAQPMHRLLSRTTELFIQLRAWEEKPRFAGFSREAKNELFRLRQRFDRLTFRVSRALAFIEQLGEIKQVLSERAADCPELDDRLRKLVSDTIADVCDDISLFYRDTCVLTARGIMATEATRRGRDAAISRLGFTPKNSKASNPYRALLYAACLLYIGLWIFFLVVPSARPPKGTDLPLAQRIPVITLIVLGSLAVAIVPKLRWGFANGGLHRETPWAFVVLAGACAVVFSILVNLAAGALFLGGADGAWLRLTAGAPYLHSGFFTAGTVAWLVQDHRWTAVTSPRAQRLRDAAVLGLAWFAASLLAAFLLTRSMDGFIRWTTLAFVAGGFIFGSLIGYLIPHLVRNDGLHGPNAALLLPASDFDVLHEMKPAAGIPTGLRKQPPIEQRVVDQVSA
;
A
#
# COMPACT_ATOMS: atom_id res chain seq x y z
N MET A 1 36.39 -14.79 -20.16
CA MET A 1 35.21 -15.52 -20.68
C MET A 1 35.23 -15.39 -22.18
N SER A 2 35.09 -16.49 -22.90
CA SER A 2 34.90 -16.48 -24.35
C SER A 2 33.56 -15.82 -24.70
N GLY A 3 33.37 -15.35 -25.93
CA GLY A 3 32.06 -14.86 -26.39
C GLY A 3 30.95 -15.92 -26.27
N ALA A 4 31.31 -17.20 -26.43
CA ALA A 4 30.39 -18.33 -26.24
C ALA A 4 29.94 -18.49 -24.78
N ASP A 5 30.84 -18.27 -23.81
CA ASP A 5 30.50 -18.36 -22.38
C ASP A 5 29.50 -17.28 -21.97
N VAL A 6 29.69 -16.07 -22.50
CA VAL A 6 28.78 -14.93 -22.24
C VAL A 6 27.40 -15.21 -22.82
N PHE A 7 27.34 -15.76 -24.04
CA PHE A 7 26.07 -16.14 -24.67
C PHE A 7 25.36 -17.25 -23.89
N ALA A 8 26.07 -18.31 -23.50
CA ALA A 8 25.49 -19.41 -22.72
C ALA A 8 24.94 -18.93 -21.37
N LEU A 9 25.69 -18.06 -20.67
CA LEU A 9 25.24 -17.46 -19.42
C LEU A 9 23.99 -16.60 -19.61
N ALA A 10 23.98 -15.73 -20.62
CA ALA A 10 22.83 -14.90 -20.93
C ALA A 10 21.59 -15.75 -21.24
N PHE A 11 21.76 -16.85 -21.99
CA PHE A 11 20.70 -17.79 -22.32
C PHE A 11 20.16 -18.51 -21.07
N ALA A 12 21.03 -19.02 -20.20
CA ALA A 12 20.64 -19.69 -18.95
C ALA A 12 19.88 -18.75 -18.01
N VAL A 13 20.31 -17.49 -17.91
CA VAL A 13 19.59 -16.44 -17.17
C VAL A 13 18.22 -16.20 -17.79
N ALA A 14 18.13 -16.01 -19.12
CA ALA A 14 16.87 -15.77 -19.81
C ALA A 14 15.86 -16.93 -19.62
N MET A 15 16.33 -18.18 -19.71
CA MET A 15 15.52 -19.37 -19.43
C MET A 15 15.04 -19.43 -17.98
N THR A 16 15.92 -19.11 -17.03
CA THR A 16 15.55 -19.04 -15.61
C THR A 16 14.49 -17.96 -15.36
N MET A 17 14.63 -16.79 -15.97
CA MET A 17 13.63 -15.71 -15.90
C MET A 17 12.28 -16.14 -16.49
N LEU A 18 12.29 -16.79 -17.66
CA LEU A 18 11.09 -17.30 -18.32
C LEU A 18 10.39 -18.35 -17.45
N MET A 19 11.13 -19.35 -16.96
CA MET A 19 10.58 -20.37 -16.06
C MET A 19 9.99 -19.73 -14.80
N ALA A 20 10.74 -18.87 -14.10
CA ALA A 20 10.27 -18.17 -12.91
C ALA A 20 8.97 -17.40 -13.17
N SER A 21 8.93 -16.60 -14.24
CA SER A 21 7.75 -15.80 -14.59
C SER A 21 6.51 -16.64 -14.90
N VAL A 22 6.64 -17.70 -15.69
CA VAL A 22 5.54 -18.65 -15.98
C VAL A 22 5.02 -19.32 -14.70
N GLY A 23 5.91 -19.60 -13.74
CA GLY A 23 5.51 -20.26 -12.48
C GLY A 23 4.80 -19.35 -11.50
N PHE A 24 5.22 -18.09 -11.46
CA PHE A 24 4.60 -17.06 -10.65
C PHE A 24 3.19 -16.74 -11.13
N ASN A 25 2.98 -16.70 -12.45
CA ASN A 25 1.70 -16.44 -13.11
C ASN A 25 0.70 -17.61 -13.02
N ARG A 26 1.02 -18.69 -12.29
CA ARG A 26 0.09 -19.79 -12.02
C ARG A 26 -0.36 -19.71 -10.55
N PRO A 27 -1.65 -19.50 -10.26
CA PRO A 27 -2.78 -19.36 -11.19
C PRO A 27 -2.86 -17.98 -11.85
N THR A 28 -3.46 -17.90 -13.05
CA THR A 28 -3.53 -16.68 -13.88
C THR A 28 -4.22 -15.52 -13.18
N TRP A 29 -5.22 -15.84 -12.34
CA TRP A 29 -6.00 -14.85 -11.60
C TRP A 29 -5.19 -14.00 -10.62
N ALA A 30 -3.98 -14.43 -10.21
CA ALA A 30 -3.16 -13.75 -9.21
C ALA A 30 -2.93 -12.26 -9.52
N ARG A 31 -2.89 -11.90 -10.81
CA ARG A 31 -2.73 -10.52 -11.28
C ARG A 31 -3.89 -9.60 -10.87
N SER A 32 -5.12 -10.12 -10.85
CA SER A 32 -6.32 -9.34 -10.57
C SER A 32 -6.57 -9.09 -9.07
N TYR A 33 -5.85 -9.79 -8.18
CA TYR A 33 -6.07 -9.70 -6.73
C TYR A 33 -5.16 -8.70 -6.01
N THR A 34 -4.25 -8.04 -6.71
CA THR A 34 -3.38 -7.02 -6.15
C THR A 34 -3.13 -5.91 -7.16
N THR A 35 -2.51 -4.83 -6.71
CA THR A 35 -2.12 -3.72 -7.58
C THR A 35 -1.03 -4.17 -8.56
N ALA A 36 -1.07 -3.67 -9.81
CA ALA A 36 -0.05 -3.98 -10.82
C ALA A 36 1.40 -3.75 -10.34
N ALA A 37 1.64 -2.71 -9.52
CA ALA A 37 2.96 -2.43 -8.96
C ALA A 37 3.44 -3.53 -7.99
N ARG A 38 2.60 -3.90 -7.02
CA ARG A 38 2.92 -4.99 -6.06
C ARG A 38 3.07 -6.33 -6.77
N TYR A 39 2.21 -6.61 -7.75
CA TYR A 39 2.34 -7.80 -8.59
C TYR A 39 3.70 -7.86 -9.28
N ARG A 40 4.09 -6.77 -9.97
CA ARG A 40 5.37 -6.69 -10.67
C ARG A 40 6.55 -6.80 -9.70
N MET A 41 6.50 -6.14 -8.53
CA MET A 41 7.57 -6.28 -7.53
C MET A 41 7.69 -7.72 -7.03
N ALA A 42 6.57 -8.39 -6.74
CA ALA A 42 6.59 -9.78 -6.29
C ALA A 42 7.08 -10.74 -7.39
N LEU A 43 6.69 -10.50 -8.65
CA LEU A 43 7.19 -11.21 -9.82
C LEU A 43 8.70 -11.00 -10.01
N THR A 44 9.17 -9.75 -9.96
CA THR A 44 10.59 -9.42 -10.07
C THR A 44 11.39 -10.05 -8.94
N ALA A 45 10.90 -9.97 -7.69
CA ALA A 45 11.53 -10.64 -6.55
C ALA A 45 11.59 -12.16 -6.76
N HIS A 46 10.54 -12.77 -7.33
CA HIS A 46 10.55 -14.18 -7.69
C HIS A 46 11.62 -14.49 -8.74
N VAL A 47 11.70 -13.70 -9.81
CA VAL A 47 12.69 -13.87 -10.87
C VAL A 47 14.11 -13.70 -10.32
N VAL A 48 14.37 -12.65 -9.54
CA VAL A 48 15.67 -12.41 -8.89
C VAL A 48 16.05 -13.57 -7.99
N LEU A 49 15.13 -14.09 -7.18
CA LEU A 49 15.39 -15.23 -6.30
C LEU A 49 15.84 -16.48 -7.09
N TYR A 50 15.20 -16.77 -8.23
CA TYR A 50 15.60 -17.89 -9.09
C TYR A 50 16.92 -17.66 -9.81
N VAL A 51 17.22 -16.43 -10.23
CA VAL A 51 18.52 -16.07 -10.81
C VAL A 51 19.63 -16.17 -9.75
N LEU A 52 19.38 -15.72 -8.52
CA LEU A 52 20.31 -15.92 -7.39
C LEU A 52 20.52 -17.41 -7.09
N LEU A 53 19.45 -18.21 -7.14
CA LEU A 53 19.55 -19.66 -6.99
C LEU A 53 20.43 -20.28 -8.08
N LEU A 54 20.25 -19.88 -9.35
CA LEU A 54 21.10 -20.31 -10.46
C LEU A 54 22.57 -20.00 -10.17
N PHE A 55 22.91 -18.76 -9.81
CA PHE A 55 24.28 -18.38 -9.49
C PHE A 55 24.84 -19.12 -8.28
N THR A 56 24.01 -19.38 -7.27
CA THR A 56 24.42 -20.12 -6.07
C THR A 56 24.74 -21.58 -6.41
N VAL A 57 23.89 -22.24 -7.18
CA VAL A 57 24.10 -23.62 -7.65
C VAL A 57 25.30 -23.69 -8.60
N TYR A 58 25.44 -22.72 -9.51
CA TYR A 58 26.60 -22.62 -10.39
C TYR A 58 27.90 -22.48 -9.60
N ALA A 59 27.97 -21.56 -8.64
CA ALA A 59 29.15 -21.36 -7.81
C ALA A 59 29.49 -22.60 -6.96
N PHE A 60 28.47 -23.31 -6.46
CA PHE A 60 28.65 -24.55 -5.71
C PHE A 60 29.19 -25.68 -6.60
N LEU A 61 28.57 -25.93 -7.75
CA LEU A 61 29.02 -26.94 -8.70
C LEU A 61 30.41 -26.62 -9.25
N ALA A 62 30.67 -25.35 -9.60
CA ALA A 62 31.98 -24.92 -10.06
C ALA A 62 33.08 -25.17 -9.03
N ARG A 63 32.79 -25.04 -7.72
CA ARG A 63 33.73 -25.39 -6.65
C ARG A 63 33.93 -26.90 -6.50
N LEU A 64 32.89 -27.70 -6.72
CA LEU A 64 32.98 -29.16 -6.67
C LEU A 64 33.76 -29.74 -7.85
N THR A 65 33.67 -29.11 -9.02
CA THR A 65 34.35 -29.53 -10.26
C THR A 65 35.67 -28.80 -10.49
N ALA A 66 36.08 -27.91 -9.59
CA ALA A 66 37.34 -27.18 -9.71
C ALA A 66 38.50 -28.11 -9.39
N ASP A 67 38.91 -28.91 -10.38
CA ASP A 67 40.28 -29.41 -10.41
C ASP A 67 41.19 -28.21 -10.76
N PRO A 68 42.19 -27.87 -9.91
CA PRO A 68 42.99 -26.64 -10.06
C PRO A 68 43.74 -26.54 -11.39
N GLU A 69 43.96 -27.66 -12.08
CA GLU A 69 44.84 -27.74 -13.26
C GLU A 69 44.11 -28.03 -14.59
N ALA A 70 42.82 -28.43 -14.58
CA ALA A 70 42.17 -29.01 -15.78
C ALA A 70 40.94 -28.25 -16.31
N SER A 71 40.51 -27.14 -15.69
CA SER A 71 39.21 -26.53 -16.02
C SER A 71 39.22 -25.72 -17.32
N GLY A 72 39.05 -26.44 -18.44
CA GLY A 72 38.89 -25.88 -19.77
C GLY A 72 37.55 -25.13 -19.98
N PRO A 73 37.39 -24.39 -21.09
CA PRO A 73 36.14 -23.69 -21.42
C PRO A 73 34.92 -24.61 -21.50
N SER A 74 35.12 -25.88 -21.90
CA SER A 74 34.09 -26.92 -21.98
C SER A 74 33.43 -27.20 -20.63
N ASP A 75 34.20 -27.18 -19.55
CA ASP A 75 33.71 -27.61 -18.23
C ASP A 75 32.79 -26.56 -17.63
N ARG A 76 33.11 -25.27 -17.85
CA ARG A 76 32.27 -24.15 -17.41
C ARG A 76 30.90 -24.16 -18.10
N PHE A 77 30.87 -24.54 -19.37
CA PHE A 77 29.63 -24.70 -20.12
C PHE A 77 28.76 -25.82 -19.51
N TRP A 78 29.33 -27.00 -19.26
CA TRP A 78 28.60 -28.11 -18.64
C TRP A 78 28.10 -27.79 -17.23
N VAL A 79 28.93 -27.17 -16.39
CA VAL A 79 28.54 -26.74 -15.04
C VAL A 79 27.37 -25.75 -15.08
N LEU A 80 27.36 -24.83 -16.04
CA LEU A 80 26.24 -23.90 -16.22
C LEU A 80 24.94 -24.64 -16.59
N TRP A 81 24.97 -25.56 -17.55
CA TRP A 81 23.78 -26.32 -17.93
C TRP A 81 23.30 -27.25 -16.82
N LEU A 82 24.22 -27.88 -16.08
CA LEU A 82 23.89 -28.69 -14.92
C LEU A 82 23.25 -27.83 -13.82
N SER A 83 23.72 -26.60 -13.62
CA SER A 83 23.11 -25.65 -12.68
C SER A 83 21.69 -25.25 -13.10
N LEU A 84 21.46 -25.02 -14.39
CA LEU A 84 20.14 -24.73 -14.94
C LEU A 84 19.20 -25.93 -14.76
N ALA A 85 19.67 -27.15 -15.04
CA ALA A 85 18.92 -28.38 -14.84
C ALA A 85 18.55 -28.57 -13.36
N ALA A 86 19.50 -28.35 -12.44
CA ALA A 86 19.25 -28.41 -11.01
C ALA A 86 18.20 -27.37 -10.56
N VAL A 87 18.27 -26.12 -11.03
CA VAL A 87 17.24 -25.10 -10.77
C VAL A 87 15.87 -25.54 -11.30
N ALA A 88 15.83 -26.14 -12.49
CA ALA A 88 14.61 -26.71 -13.07
C ALA A 88 14.04 -27.86 -12.22
N CYS A 89 14.89 -28.74 -11.69
CA CYS A 89 14.49 -29.82 -10.79
C CYS A 89 13.94 -29.27 -9.46
N VAL A 90 14.63 -28.31 -8.82
CA VAL A 90 14.15 -27.67 -7.58
C VAL A 90 12.78 -27.04 -7.79
N ARG A 91 12.55 -26.43 -8.96
CA ARG A 91 11.26 -25.88 -9.33
C ARG A 91 10.18 -26.95 -9.57
N ALA A 92 10.55 -28.09 -10.14
CA ALA A 92 9.63 -29.20 -10.38
C ALA A 92 9.12 -29.81 -9.06
N ILE A 93 9.85 -29.64 -7.95
CA ILE A 93 9.41 -29.99 -6.61
C ILE A 93 8.28 -29.04 -6.18
N ALA A 94 7.04 -29.44 -6.50
CA ALA A 94 5.81 -28.69 -6.23
C ALA A 94 5.71 -28.08 -4.82
N PRO A 95 6.01 -28.77 -3.70
CA PRO A 95 5.87 -28.16 -2.37
C PRO A 95 6.82 -26.98 -2.15
N ILE A 96 8.08 -27.05 -2.63
CA ILE A 96 9.07 -25.97 -2.49
C ILE A 96 8.65 -24.78 -3.34
N ALA A 97 8.37 -25.02 -4.63
CA ALA A 97 7.96 -23.97 -5.55
C ALA A 97 6.67 -23.27 -5.09
N ARG A 98 5.67 -24.03 -4.59
CA ARG A 98 4.45 -23.48 -4.01
C ARG A 98 4.73 -22.67 -2.74
N ARG A 99 5.61 -23.12 -1.86
CA ARG A 99 5.94 -22.41 -0.60
C ARG A 99 6.58 -21.06 -0.88
N VAL A 100 7.59 -21.03 -1.75
CA VAL A 100 8.27 -19.79 -2.19
C VAL A 100 7.29 -18.84 -2.88
N ARG A 101 6.49 -19.37 -3.81
CA ARG A 101 5.47 -18.57 -4.51
C ARG A 101 4.43 -18.01 -3.55
N ASN A 102 3.86 -18.83 -2.66
CA ASN A 102 2.84 -18.40 -1.70
C ASN A 102 3.39 -17.38 -0.70
N TRP A 103 4.67 -17.47 -0.35
CA TRP A 103 5.34 -16.46 0.46
C TRP A 103 5.44 -15.12 -0.29
N LEU A 104 5.88 -15.12 -1.55
CA LEU A 104 5.93 -13.92 -2.38
C LEU A 104 4.54 -13.37 -2.74
N HIS A 105 3.54 -14.23 -2.96
CA HIS A 105 2.14 -13.83 -3.14
C HIS A 105 1.63 -13.12 -1.90
N ARG A 106 1.92 -13.63 -0.69
CA ARG A 106 1.57 -12.96 0.57
C ARG A 106 2.25 -11.59 0.72
N LEU A 107 3.54 -11.48 0.37
CA LEU A 107 4.24 -10.19 0.32
C LEU A 107 3.63 -9.22 -0.71
N GLY A 108 3.17 -9.77 -1.84
CA GLY A 108 2.44 -9.04 -2.87
C GLY A 108 0.98 -8.75 -2.54
N ASP A 109 0.49 -9.15 -1.35
CA ASP A 109 -0.90 -9.00 -0.91
C ASP A 109 -1.92 -9.78 -1.78
N ILE A 110 -1.53 -10.95 -2.29
CA ILE A 110 -2.39 -11.85 -3.08
C ILE A 110 -2.81 -13.03 -2.17
N PRO A 111 -4.11 -13.35 -2.06
CA PRO A 111 -5.29 -12.71 -2.67
C PRO A 111 -5.92 -11.57 -1.83
N SER A 112 -5.38 -11.26 -0.65
CA SER A 112 -6.03 -10.39 0.33
C SER A 112 -6.26 -8.95 -0.13
N GLY A 113 -5.51 -8.45 -1.11
CA GLY A 113 -5.58 -7.09 -1.63
C GLY A 113 -6.96 -6.74 -2.18
N ALA A 114 -7.43 -7.51 -3.17
CA ALA A 114 -8.75 -7.30 -3.75
C ALA A 114 -9.88 -7.58 -2.76
N GLY A 115 -9.73 -8.55 -1.85
CA GLY A 115 -10.72 -8.79 -0.80
C GLY A 115 -10.88 -7.61 0.16
N ARG A 116 -9.77 -7.03 0.64
CA ARG A 116 -9.81 -5.82 1.47
C ARG A 116 -10.38 -4.62 0.73
N PHE A 117 -10.06 -4.49 -0.55
CA PHE A 117 -10.57 -3.41 -1.37
C PHE A 117 -12.06 -3.57 -1.70
N ALA A 118 -12.53 -4.80 -1.91
CA ALA A 118 -13.94 -5.12 -2.07
C ALA A 118 -14.74 -4.82 -0.79
N LYS A 119 -14.18 -5.18 0.38
CA LYS A 119 -14.75 -4.81 1.68
C LYS A 119 -14.84 -3.30 1.83
N PHE A 120 -13.78 -2.58 1.47
CA PHE A 120 -13.79 -1.12 1.45
C PHE A 120 -14.88 -0.56 0.52
N LEU A 121 -15.04 -1.08 -0.69
CA LEU A 121 -16.11 -0.67 -1.61
C LEU A 121 -17.49 -0.92 -1.01
N ALA A 122 -17.72 -2.10 -0.41
CA ALA A 122 -19.00 -2.44 0.20
C ALA A 122 -19.38 -1.57 1.41
N GLU A 123 -18.39 -0.99 2.10
CA GLU A 123 -18.57 -0.07 3.24
C GLU A 123 -18.60 1.41 2.80
N THR A 124 -18.29 1.70 1.54
CA THR A 124 -18.22 3.08 1.00
C THR A 124 -19.57 3.51 0.45
N ASP A 125 -19.93 4.77 0.66
CA ASP A 125 -21.17 5.32 0.12
C ASP A 125 -21.11 5.34 -1.41
N PHE A 126 -22.16 4.81 -2.02
CA PHE A 126 -22.29 4.62 -3.46
C PHE A 126 -23.52 5.38 -3.96
N ASP A 127 -23.28 6.28 -4.91
CA ASP A 127 -24.27 7.12 -5.57
C ASP A 127 -23.94 7.23 -7.07
N ALA A 128 -24.68 6.51 -7.90
CA ALA A 128 -24.42 6.43 -9.32
C ALA A 128 -24.90 7.68 -10.07
N ASN A 129 -24.32 7.93 -11.25
CA ASN A 129 -24.81 9.00 -12.12
C ASN A 129 -26.29 8.78 -12.49
N GLU A 130 -27.04 9.86 -12.66
CA GLU A 130 -28.48 9.84 -12.98
C GLU A 130 -28.83 8.96 -14.19
N SER A 131 -27.97 8.91 -15.21
CA SER A 131 -28.17 8.05 -16.38
C SER A 131 -28.08 6.55 -16.06
N VAL A 132 -27.24 6.15 -15.10
CA VAL A 132 -27.14 4.77 -14.62
C VAL A 132 -28.34 4.45 -13.73
N HIS A 133 -28.75 5.40 -12.89
CA HIS A 133 -29.94 5.28 -12.05
C HIS A 133 -31.20 5.01 -12.91
N ALA A 134 -31.40 5.82 -13.97
CA ALA A 134 -32.51 5.62 -14.91
C ALA A 134 -32.47 4.26 -15.62
N GLN A 135 -31.30 3.79 -16.03
CA GLN A 135 -31.14 2.45 -16.63
C GLN A 135 -31.42 1.33 -15.63
N ALA A 136 -30.97 1.48 -14.39
CA ALA A 136 -31.23 0.51 -13.32
C ALA A 136 -32.74 0.41 -13.04
N ARG A 137 -33.41 1.55 -12.96
CA ARG A 137 -34.86 1.63 -12.82
C ARG A 137 -35.57 0.94 -13.98
N ALA A 138 -35.25 1.29 -15.22
CA ALA A 138 -35.89 0.69 -16.40
C ALA A 138 -35.70 -0.84 -16.44
N LEU A 139 -34.51 -1.33 -16.05
CA LEU A 139 -34.23 -2.76 -15.97
C LEU A 139 -35.06 -3.46 -14.88
N LEU A 140 -35.20 -2.84 -13.70
CA LEU A 140 -36.03 -3.38 -12.61
C LEU A 140 -37.51 -3.39 -12.98
N VAL A 141 -38.02 -2.32 -13.59
CA VAL A 141 -39.42 -2.24 -14.08
C VAL A 141 -39.69 -3.33 -15.11
N ALA A 142 -38.77 -3.55 -16.06
CA ALA A 142 -38.87 -4.64 -17.03
C ALA A 142 -38.87 -6.05 -16.40
N ARG A 143 -38.46 -6.18 -15.13
CA ARG A 143 -38.53 -7.41 -14.33
C ARG A 143 -39.73 -7.44 -13.37
N GLY A 144 -40.67 -6.51 -13.53
CA GLY A 144 -41.85 -6.39 -12.67
C GLY A 144 -41.56 -5.82 -11.29
N ILE A 145 -40.48 -5.04 -11.14
CA ILE A 145 -40.07 -4.41 -9.88
C ILE A 145 -40.11 -2.90 -10.09
N ASP A 146 -41.20 -2.24 -9.68
CA ASP A 146 -41.32 -0.79 -9.80
C ASP A 146 -40.73 -0.05 -8.60
N ALA A 147 -39.58 0.58 -8.83
CA ALA A 147 -38.82 1.31 -7.82
C ALA A 147 -39.53 2.56 -7.26
N GLU A 148 -40.47 3.14 -8.01
CA GLU A 148 -41.16 4.40 -7.62
C GLU A 148 -42.54 4.20 -7.03
N ARG A 149 -43.05 2.96 -7.00
CA ARG A 149 -44.29 2.65 -6.30
C ARG A 149 -44.12 2.95 -4.81
N ASP A 150 -45.19 3.35 -4.12
CA ASP A 150 -45.15 3.55 -2.67
C ASP A 150 -44.90 2.20 -1.96
N TRP A 151 -43.63 1.95 -1.67
CA TRP A 151 -43.18 0.75 -0.96
C TRP A 151 -43.58 0.81 0.51
N LEU A 152 -43.95 -0.34 1.06
CA LEU A 152 -44.09 -0.51 2.51
C LEU A 152 -42.80 -0.02 3.20
N PRO A 153 -42.88 0.75 4.30
CA PRO A 153 -41.69 1.25 5.00
C PRO A 153 -40.67 0.15 5.34
N LEU A 154 -41.15 -1.06 5.66
CA LEU A 154 -40.33 -2.24 5.94
C LEU A 154 -39.51 -2.73 4.72
N ALA A 155 -39.99 -2.50 3.50
CA ALA A 155 -39.33 -2.91 2.26
C ALA A 155 -38.36 -1.86 1.70
N GLN A 156 -38.34 -0.63 2.23
CA GLN A 156 -37.46 0.43 1.75
C GLN A 156 -35.96 0.07 1.79
N PRO A 157 -35.41 -0.58 2.84
CA PRO A 157 -34.00 -0.97 2.86
C PRO A 157 -33.64 -1.96 1.75
N MET A 158 -34.50 -2.96 1.53
CA MET A 158 -34.37 -3.93 0.45
C MET A 158 -34.34 -3.23 -0.91
N HIS A 159 -35.27 -2.29 -1.13
CA HIS A 159 -35.35 -1.52 -2.36
C HIS A 159 -34.09 -0.68 -2.63
N ARG A 160 -33.65 0.10 -1.64
CA ARG A 160 -32.41 0.92 -1.75
C ARG A 160 -31.20 0.05 -2.05
N LEU A 161 -31.09 -1.10 -1.40
CA LEU A 161 -29.98 -2.03 -1.63
C LEU A 161 -30.06 -2.65 -3.03
N LEU A 162 -31.25 -3.07 -3.49
CA LEU A 162 -31.45 -3.63 -4.83
C LEU A 162 -31.14 -2.62 -5.94
N SER A 163 -31.58 -1.38 -5.77
CA SER A 163 -31.33 -0.27 -6.70
C SER A 163 -29.81 -0.02 -6.83
N ARG A 164 -29.10 0.21 -5.71
CA ARG A 164 -27.63 0.37 -5.68
C ARG A 164 -26.89 -0.80 -6.31
N THR A 165 -27.38 -2.02 -6.04
CA THR A 165 -26.80 -3.25 -6.57
C THR A 165 -26.97 -3.36 -8.08
N THR A 166 -28.15 -3.03 -8.58
CA THR A 166 -28.47 -3.01 -10.02
C THR A 166 -27.64 -1.95 -10.75
N GLU A 167 -27.51 -0.75 -10.17
CA GLU A 167 -26.67 0.31 -10.71
C GLU A 167 -25.21 -0.14 -10.86
N LEU A 168 -24.62 -0.73 -9.81
CA LEU A 168 -23.25 -1.25 -9.87
C LEU A 168 -23.12 -2.36 -10.92
N PHE A 169 -24.12 -3.26 -11.02
CA PHE A 169 -24.14 -4.32 -12.01
C PHE A 169 -24.18 -3.79 -13.45
N ILE A 170 -25.00 -2.77 -13.74
CA ILE A 170 -25.07 -2.13 -15.06
C ILE A 170 -23.73 -1.52 -15.43
N GLN A 171 -23.09 -0.82 -14.49
CA GLN A 171 -21.77 -0.24 -14.73
C GLN A 171 -20.71 -1.29 -15.01
N LEU A 172 -20.78 -2.43 -14.33
CA LEU A 172 -19.86 -3.55 -14.55
C LEU A 172 -20.11 -4.24 -15.90
N ARG A 173 -21.38 -4.39 -16.31
CA ARG A 173 -21.73 -4.91 -17.64
C ARG A 173 -21.15 -4.03 -18.76
N ALA A 174 -21.19 -2.71 -18.60
CA ALA A 174 -20.61 -1.77 -19.55
C ALA A 174 -19.07 -1.88 -19.66
N TRP A 175 -18.38 -2.64 -18.80
CA TRP A 175 -16.94 -2.87 -18.94
C TRP A 175 -16.57 -3.83 -20.06
N GLU A 176 -17.49 -4.67 -20.51
CA GLU A 176 -17.26 -5.55 -21.67
C GLU A 176 -17.05 -4.72 -22.95
N GLU A 177 -17.68 -3.55 -23.04
CA GLU A 177 -17.61 -2.64 -24.18
C GLU A 177 -16.45 -1.63 -24.08
N LYS A 178 -15.91 -1.41 -22.86
CA LYS A 178 -14.86 -0.40 -22.63
C LYS A 178 -13.46 -0.97 -22.93
N PRO A 179 -12.68 -0.39 -23.86
CA PRO A 179 -11.34 -0.89 -24.23
C PRO A 179 -10.38 -1.02 -23.05
N ARG A 180 -10.50 -0.13 -22.06
CA ARG A 180 -9.68 -0.13 -20.83
C ARG A 180 -9.82 -1.44 -20.03
N PHE A 181 -11.01 -2.03 -20.01
CA PHE A 181 -11.31 -3.23 -19.22
C PHE A 181 -11.27 -4.52 -20.05
N ALA A 182 -11.11 -4.45 -21.37
CA ALA A 182 -11.15 -5.61 -22.28
C ALA A 182 -10.18 -6.74 -21.89
N GLY A 183 -9.00 -6.41 -21.36
CA GLY A 183 -8.04 -7.41 -20.85
C GLY A 183 -8.58 -8.18 -19.64
N PHE A 184 -9.16 -7.46 -18.68
CA PHE A 184 -9.78 -8.04 -17.49
C PHE A 184 -11.06 -8.81 -17.85
N SER A 185 -11.95 -8.24 -18.67
CA SER A 185 -13.21 -8.88 -19.06
C SER A 185 -12.98 -10.21 -19.79
N ARG A 186 -11.89 -10.34 -20.55
CA ARG A 186 -11.49 -11.60 -21.19
C ARG A 186 -11.04 -12.65 -20.18
N GLU A 187 -10.24 -12.24 -19.19
CA GLU A 187 -9.77 -13.12 -18.12
C GLU A 187 -10.91 -13.56 -17.20
N ALA A 188 -11.81 -12.64 -16.87
CA ALA A 188 -12.94 -12.82 -15.96
C ALA A 188 -14.25 -13.20 -16.67
N LYS A 189 -14.22 -13.60 -17.95
CA LYS A 189 -15.42 -13.88 -18.76
C LYS A 189 -16.39 -14.83 -18.07
N ASN A 190 -15.87 -15.92 -17.50
CA ASN A 190 -16.68 -16.92 -16.80
C ASN A 190 -17.29 -16.37 -15.49
N GLU A 191 -16.60 -15.47 -14.82
CA GLU A 191 -17.07 -14.85 -13.56
C GLU A 191 -18.15 -13.80 -13.84
N LEU A 192 -17.96 -12.97 -14.87
CA LEU A 192 -18.96 -12.01 -15.36
C LEU A 192 -20.24 -12.72 -15.81
N PHE A 193 -20.10 -13.82 -16.55
CA PHE A 193 -21.24 -14.64 -16.96
C PHE A 193 -22.00 -15.23 -15.75
N ARG A 194 -21.28 -15.77 -14.76
CA ARG A 194 -21.88 -16.26 -13.51
C ARG A 194 -22.58 -15.14 -12.74
N LEU A 195 -22.01 -13.94 -12.71
CA LEU A 195 -22.62 -12.78 -12.07
C LEU A 195 -23.93 -12.41 -12.77
N ARG A 196 -23.97 -12.36 -14.11
CA ARG A 196 -25.21 -12.14 -14.86
C ARG A 196 -26.29 -13.18 -14.52
N GLN A 197 -25.94 -14.46 -14.52
CA GLN A 197 -26.88 -15.53 -14.13
C GLN A 197 -27.39 -15.38 -12.70
N ARG A 198 -26.54 -14.96 -11.75
CA ARG A 198 -26.95 -14.70 -10.37
C ARG A 198 -27.89 -13.49 -10.27
N PHE A 199 -27.63 -12.44 -11.04
CA PHE A 199 -28.51 -11.26 -11.10
C PHE A 199 -29.90 -11.62 -11.64
N ASP A 200 -29.96 -12.43 -12.71
CA ASP A 200 -31.23 -12.90 -13.27
C ASP A 200 -32.04 -13.73 -12.26
N ARG A 201 -31.37 -14.61 -11.52
CA ARG A 201 -32.01 -15.40 -10.44
C ARG A 201 -32.45 -14.53 -9.26
N LEU A 202 -31.63 -13.56 -8.87
CA LEU A 202 -31.92 -12.63 -7.78
C LEU A 202 -33.15 -11.79 -8.12
N THR A 203 -33.18 -11.14 -9.28
CA THR A 203 -34.32 -10.31 -9.71
C THR A 203 -35.61 -11.12 -9.82
N PHE A 204 -35.55 -12.36 -10.32
CA PHE A 204 -36.70 -13.26 -10.33
C PHE A 204 -37.20 -13.60 -8.92
N ARG A 205 -36.27 -13.91 -7.99
CA ARG A 205 -36.60 -14.21 -6.59
C ARG A 205 -37.22 -13.00 -5.88
N VAL A 206 -36.65 -11.81 -6.08
CA VAL A 206 -37.18 -10.55 -5.55
C VAL A 206 -38.59 -10.33 -6.08
N SER A 207 -38.81 -10.36 -7.40
CA SER A 207 -40.13 -10.18 -8.00
C SER A 207 -41.17 -11.15 -7.42
N ARG A 208 -40.81 -12.43 -7.24
CA ARG A 208 -41.69 -13.43 -6.61
C ARG A 208 -41.97 -13.12 -5.13
N ALA A 209 -40.98 -12.69 -4.37
CA ALA A 209 -41.15 -12.31 -2.97
C ALA A 209 -42.10 -11.11 -2.83
N LEU A 210 -42.04 -10.15 -3.75
CA LEU A 210 -42.94 -9.00 -3.77
C LEU A 210 -44.37 -9.40 -4.10
N ALA A 211 -44.56 -10.21 -5.15
CA ALA A 211 -45.88 -10.73 -5.48
C ALA A 211 -46.48 -11.53 -4.31
N PHE A 212 -45.65 -12.29 -3.57
CA PHE A 212 -46.07 -12.99 -2.37
C PHE A 212 -46.49 -12.03 -1.24
N ILE A 213 -45.74 -10.97 -0.99
CA ILE A 213 -46.07 -9.95 0.02
C ILE A 213 -47.37 -9.22 -0.35
N GLU A 214 -47.57 -8.89 -1.63
CA GLU A 214 -48.79 -8.28 -2.13
C GLU A 214 -50.00 -9.20 -1.91
N GLN A 215 -49.87 -10.48 -2.28
CA GLN A 215 -50.92 -11.50 -2.04
C GLN A 215 -51.25 -11.65 -0.55
N LEU A 216 -50.26 -11.62 0.34
CA LEU A 216 -50.51 -11.64 1.79
C LEU A 216 -51.26 -10.38 2.26
N GLY A 217 -50.99 -9.23 1.66
CA GLY A 217 -51.72 -7.99 1.90
C GLY A 217 -53.19 -8.08 1.48
N GLU A 218 -53.46 -8.64 0.30
CA GLU A 218 -54.82 -8.87 -0.19
C GLU A 218 -55.58 -9.86 0.70
N ILE A 219 -54.93 -10.98 1.09
CA ILE A 219 -55.52 -11.96 2.01
C ILE A 219 -55.85 -11.31 3.35
N LYS A 220 -54.95 -10.48 3.88
CA LYS A 220 -55.20 -9.72 5.11
C LYS A 220 -56.42 -8.83 4.97
N GLN A 221 -56.55 -8.09 3.87
CA GLN A 221 -57.69 -7.20 3.64
C GLN A 221 -59.01 -7.99 3.61
N VAL A 222 -59.07 -9.08 2.85
CA VAL A 222 -60.28 -9.93 2.76
C VAL A 222 -60.64 -10.55 4.12
N LEU A 223 -59.64 -10.93 4.94
CA LEU A 223 -59.88 -11.47 6.28
C LEU A 223 -60.35 -10.38 7.26
N SER A 224 -59.80 -9.18 7.19
CA SER A 224 -60.22 -8.05 8.03
C SER A 224 -61.65 -7.59 7.74
N GLU A 225 -62.13 -7.74 6.50
CA GLU A 225 -63.52 -7.46 6.12
C GLU A 225 -64.50 -8.52 6.63
N ARG A 226 -64.03 -9.75 6.91
CA ARG A 226 -64.87 -10.91 7.24
C ARG A 226 -64.83 -11.32 8.71
N ALA A 227 -63.77 -11.02 9.44
CA ALA A 227 -63.57 -11.45 10.82
C ALA A 227 -63.13 -10.27 11.69
N ALA A 228 -63.59 -10.25 12.95
CA ALA A 228 -63.11 -9.29 13.95
C ALA A 228 -61.58 -9.38 14.08
N ASP A 229 -60.94 -8.21 14.22
CA ASP A 229 -59.47 -8.06 14.31
C ASP A 229 -58.82 -9.16 15.15
N CYS A 230 -58.07 -10.04 14.50
CA CYS A 230 -57.34 -11.12 15.15
C CYS A 230 -55.85 -10.74 15.23
N PRO A 231 -55.40 -10.13 16.34
CA PRO A 231 -54.05 -9.58 16.46
C PRO A 231 -52.95 -10.64 16.28
N GLU A 232 -53.23 -11.90 16.65
CA GLU A 232 -52.29 -13.00 16.50
C GLU A 232 -52.01 -13.35 15.02
N LEU A 233 -53.01 -13.27 14.15
CA LEU A 233 -52.83 -13.48 12.71
C LEU A 233 -51.97 -12.36 12.11
N ASP A 234 -52.24 -11.12 12.52
CA ASP A 234 -51.50 -9.94 12.08
C ASP A 234 -50.03 -10.00 12.46
N ASP A 235 -49.71 -10.45 13.68
CA ASP A 235 -48.34 -10.65 14.14
C ASP A 235 -47.64 -11.75 13.34
N ARG A 236 -48.33 -12.87 13.04
CA ARG A 236 -47.78 -13.95 12.21
C ARG A 236 -47.51 -13.51 10.77
N LEU A 237 -48.44 -12.77 10.15
CA LEU A 237 -48.26 -12.23 8.80
C LEU A 237 -47.11 -11.21 8.75
N ARG A 238 -47.04 -10.30 9.73
CA ARG A 238 -45.94 -9.33 9.83
C ARG A 238 -44.59 -10.03 9.99
N LYS A 239 -44.52 -11.08 10.81
CA LYS A 239 -43.32 -11.89 10.97
C LYS A 239 -42.92 -12.56 9.65
N LEU A 240 -43.87 -13.20 8.97
CA LEU A 240 -43.61 -13.87 7.68
C LEU A 240 -43.10 -12.90 6.60
N VAL A 241 -43.69 -11.70 6.51
CA VAL A 241 -43.23 -10.64 5.62
C VAL A 241 -41.82 -10.17 6.00
N SER A 242 -41.57 -9.97 7.30
CA SER A 242 -40.26 -9.54 7.80
C SER A 242 -39.17 -10.57 7.51
N ASP A 243 -39.44 -11.86 7.73
CA ASP A 243 -38.53 -12.97 7.44
C ASP A 243 -38.24 -13.06 5.93
N THR A 244 -39.28 -12.93 5.10
CA THR A 244 -39.13 -12.93 3.63
C THR A 244 -38.29 -11.74 3.15
N ILE A 245 -38.50 -10.54 3.70
CA ILE A 245 -37.70 -9.35 3.37
C ILE A 245 -36.25 -9.52 3.84
N ALA A 246 -36.02 -10.12 5.02
CA ALA A 246 -34.68 -10.37 5.55
C ALA A 246 -33.90 -11.35 4.65
N ASP A 247 -34.51 -12.46 4.26
CA ASP A 247 -33.90 -13.46 3.36
C ASP A 247 -33.50 -12.83 2.02
N VAL A 248 -34.38 -12.01 1.44
CA VAL A 248 -34.09 -11.31 0.19
C VAL A 248 -33.00 -10.24 0.37
N CYS A 249 -33.01 -9.49 1.48
CA CYS A 249 -31.95 -8.54 1.80
C CYS A 249 -30.57 -9.23 1.90
N ASP A 250 -30.51 -10.42 2.48
CA ASP A 250 -29.28 -11.21 2.58
C ASP A 250 -28.80 -11.66 1.20
N ASP A 251 -29.69 -12.15 0.34
CA ASP A 251 -29.37 -12.50 -1.04
C ASP A 251 -28.84 -11.31 -1.85
N ILE A 252 -29.50 -10.14 -1.74
CA ILE A 252 -29.06 -8.91 -2.41
C ILE A 252 -27.70 -8.48 -1.84
N SER A 253 -27.50 -8.55 -0.52
CA SER A 253 -26.24 -8.21 0.14
C SER A 253 -25.08 -9.10 -0.32
N LEU A 254 -25.32 -10.41 -0.45
CA LEU A 254 -24.34 -11.36 -0.97
C LEU A 254 -23.97 -11.04 -2.42
N PHE A 255 -24.97 -10.78 -3.26
CA PHE A 255 -24.74 -10.39 -4.64
C PHE A 255 -24.00 -9.04 -4.74
N TYR A 256 -24.33 -8.06 -3.90
CA TYR A 256 -23.65 -6.77 -3.85
C TYR A 256 -22.17 -6.93 -3.48
N ARG A 257 -21.86 -7.77 -2.49
CA ARG A 257 -20.48 -8.10 -2.10
C ARG A 257 -19.72 -8.80 -3.22
N ASP A 258 -20.31 -9.76 -3.90
CA ASP A 258 -19.71 -10.43 -5.07
C ASP A 258 -19.42 -9.42 -6.20
N THR A 259 -20.37 -8.52 -6.46
CA THR A 259 -20.21 -7.43 -7.43
C THR A 259 -19.06 -6.51 -7.02
N CYS A 260 -18.96 -6.15 -5.74
CA CYS A 260 -17.85 -5.36 -5.21
C CYS A 260 -16.50 -6.07 -5.35
N VAL A 261 -16.44 -7.40 -5.18
CA VAL A 261 -15.23 -8.21 -5.40
C VAL A 261 -14.79 -8.15 -6.87
N LEU A 262 -15.73 -8.30 -7.80
CA LEU A 262 -15.40 -8.27 -9.23
C LEU A 262 -14.99 -6.86 -9.67
N THR A 263 -15.68 -5.83 -9.17
CA THR A 263 -15.30 -4.42 -9.36
C THR A 263 -13.91 -4.13 -8.80
N ALA A 264 -13.62 -4.57 -7.56
CA ALA A 264 -12.31 -4.41 -6.94
C ALA A 264 -11.20 -5.04 -7.77
N ARG A 265 -11.42 -6.26 -8.28
CA ARG A 265 -10.46 -6.98 -9.13
C ARG A 265 -10.23 -6.28 -10.46
N GLY A 266 -11.29 -5.81 -11.13
CA GLY A 266 -11.16 -5.11 -12.40
C GLY A 266 -10.41 -3.79 -12.24
N ILE A 267 -10.76 -2.98 -11.23
CA ILE A 267 -10.05 -1.74 -10.93
C ILE A 267 -8.57 -2.01 -10.58
N MET A 268 -8.27 -3.03 -9.76
CA MET A 268 -6.88 -3.36 -9.42
C MET A 268 -6.07 -3.86 -10.62
N ALA A 269 -6.71 -4.58 -11.55
CA ALA A 269 -6.09 -5.12 -12.75
C ALA A 269 -5.78 -4.03 -13.78
N THR A 270 -6.64 -3.01 -13.91
CA THR A 270 -6.47 -1.91 -14.88
C THR A 270 -5.66 -0.75 -14.32
N GLU A 271 -5.80 -0.43 -13.02
CA GLU A 271 -5.21 0.76 -12.41
C GLU A 271 -3.97 0.48 -11.58
N ALA A 272 -2.81 0.86 -12.15
CA ALA A 272 -1.54 0.74 -11.44
C ALA A 272 -1.41 1.71 -10.25
N THR A 273 -1.96 2.92 -10.38
CA THR A 273 -1.76 4.00 -9.40
C THR A 273 -2.92 4.13 -8.43
N ARG A 274 -2.65 4.62 -7.20
CA ARG A 274 -3.69 4.91 -6.22
C ARG A 274 -4.68 5.96 -6.75
N ARG A 275 -4.18 7.06 -7.31
CA ARG A 275 -4.99 8.10 -7.95
C ARG A 275 -5.87 7.55 -9.08
N GLY A 276 -5.33 6.66 -9.92
CA GLY A 276 -6.09 6.02 -10.97
C GLY A 276 -7.23 5.14 -10.43
N ARG A 277 -6.97 4.41 -9.33
CA ARG A 277 -7.99 3.66 -8.60
C ARG A 277 -9.05 4.57 -8.01
N ASP A 278 -8.65 5.59 -7.25
CA ASP A 278 -9.58 6.53 -6.61
C ASP A 278 -10.45 7.22 -7.67
N ALA A 279 -9.87 7.64 -8.79
CA ALA A 279 -10.61 8.19 -9.92
C ALA A 279 -11.54 7.16 -10.59
N ALA A 280 -11.15 5.89 -10.70
CA ALA A 280 -12.01 4.84 -11.24
C ALA A 280 -13.19 4.55 -10.30
N ILE A 281 -12.96 4.53 -8.99
CA ILE A 281 -13.97 4.37 -7.93
C ILE A 281 -14.96 5.54 -7.97
N SER A 282 -14.46 6.78 -8.02
CA SER A 282 -15.32 7.97 -8.10
C SER A 282 -16.14 8.02 -9.38
N ARG A 283 -15.59 7.58 -10.53
CA ARG A 283 -16.36 7.45 -11.77
C ARG A 283 -17.48 6.43 -11.70
N LEU A 284 -17.37 5.45 -10.79
CA LEU A 284 -18.45 4.50 -10.56
C LEU A 284 -19.55 5.06 -9.65
N GLY A 285 -19.32 6.19 -8.97
CA GLY A 285 -20.25 6.76 -8.00
C GLY A 285 -19.88 6.49 -6.54
N PHE A 286 -18.75 5.83 -6.27
CA PHE A 286 -18.29 5.68 -4.89
C PHE A 286 -17.59 6.95 -4.41
N THR A 287 -17.89 7.38 -3.20
CA THR A 287 -17.22 8.53 -2.56
C THR A 287 -16.14 8.01 -1.60
N PRO A 288 -14.86 7.91 -2.04
CA PRO A 288 -13.83 7.32 -1.20
C PRO A 288 -13.63 8.18 0.05
N LYS A 289 -14.17 7.71 1.19
CA LYS A 289 -13.79 8.24 2.49
C LYS A 289 -12.28 8.02 2.60
N ASN A 290 -11.50 9.09 2.72
CA ASN A 290 -10.04 9.04 2.84
C ASN A 290 -9.66 8.31 4.15
N SER A 291 -9.79 6.99 4.17
CA SER A 291 -9.65 6.17 5.37
C SER A 291 -8.26 5.57 5.43
N LYS A 292 -7.40 6.31 6.13
CA LYS A 292 -6.25 5.90 6.96
C LYS A 292 -5.12 6.90 6.77
N ALA A 293 -4.78 7.58 7.87
CA ALA A 293 -3.46 8.19 8.05
C ALA A 293 -2.42 7.11 7.73
N SER A 294 -1.62 7.35 6.70
CA SER A 294 -0.56 6.41 6.34
C SER A 294 0.48 6.41 7.45
N ASN A 295 1.04 5.22 7.70
CA ASN A 295 2.01 5.02 8.75
C ASN A 295 3.35 5.66 8.32
N PRO A 296 3.77 6.79 8.93
CA PRO A 296 4.97 7.50 8.51
C PRO A 296 6.26 6.70 8.73
N TYR A 297 6.24 5.72 9.64
CA TYR A 297 7.36 4.82 9.89
C TYR A 297 7.68 3.93 8.68
N ARG A 298 6.76 3.82 7.69
CA ARG A 298 7.03 3.12 6.43
C ARG A 298 8.13 3.79 5.61
N ALA A 299 8.16 5.13 5.56
CA ALA A 299 9.22 5.84 4.84
C ALA A 299 10.59 5.52 5.45
N LEU A 300 10.70 5.57 6.78
CA LEU A 300 11.92 5.21 7.51
C LEU A 300 12.32 3.74 7.27
N LEU A 301 11.35 2.82 7.25
CA LEU A 301 11.62 1.40 6.96
C LEU A 301 12.15 1.20 5.53
N TYR A 302 11.57 1.89 4.53
CA TYR A 302 12.08 1.81 3.16
C TYR A 302 13.49 2.40 3.03
N ALA A 303 13.76 3.53 3.70
CA ALA A 303 15.12 4.08 3.79
C ALA A 303 16.08 3.05 4.40
N ALA A 304 15.68 2.38 5.49
CA ALA A 304 16.50 1.40 6.20
C ALA A 304 16.88 0.24 5.29
N CYS A 305 15.91 -0.36 4.62
CA CYS A 305 16.14 -1.47 3.70
C CYS A 305 17.01 -1.04 2.51
N LEU A 306 16.74 0.13 1.91
CA LEU A 306 17.49 0.63 0.76
C LEU A 306 18.95 0.93 1.12
N LEU A 307 19.18 1.58 2.26
CA LEU A 307 20.52 1.87 2.78
C LEU A 307 21.27 0.59 3.13
N TYR A 308 20.65 -0.31 3.87
CA TYR A 308 21.30 -1.54 4.32
C TYR A 308 21.74 -2.39 3.12
N ILE A 309 20.82 -2.69 2.20
CA ILE A 309 21.11 -3.48 0.99
C ILE A 309 22.11 -2.75 0.09
N GLY A 310 21.92 -1.43 -0.06
CA GLY A 310 22.79 -0.58 -0.86
C GLY A 310 24.23 -0.57 -0.38
N LEU A 311 24.45 -0.40 0.92
CA LEU A 311 25.78 -0.42 1.54
C LEU A 311 26.45 -1.79 1.37
N TRP A 312 25.71 -2.89 1.53
CA TRP A 312 26.22 -4.22 1.24
C TRP A 312 26.71 -4.35 -0.21
N ILE A 313 25.90 -3.94 -1.18
CA ILE A 313 26.30 -3.98 -2.60
C ILE A 313 27.50 -3.07 -2.85
N PHE A 314 27.50 -1.86 -2.29
CA PHE A 314 28.59 -0.90 -2.47
C PHE A 314 29.92 -1.44 -1.94
N PHE A 315 29.96 -1.96 -0.71
CA PHE A 315 31.19 -2.52 -0.13
C PHE A 315 31.62 -3.85 -0.74
N LEU A 316 30.71 -4.59 -1.38
CA LEU A 316 31.06 -5.76 -2.19
C LEU A 316 31.72 -5.37 -3.52
N VAL A 317 31.25 -4.29 -4.15
CA VAL A 317 31.72 -3.85 -5.48
C VAL A 317 32.97 -2.97 -5.38
N VAL A 318 33.09 -2.16 -4.33
CA VAL A 318 34.24 -1.30 -4.07
C VAL A 318 35.03 -1.92 -2.92
N PRO A 319 36.07 -2.73 -3.20
CA PRO A 319 36.91 -3.30 -2.15
C PRO A 319 37.55 -2.13 -1.42
N SER A 320 37.06 -1.83 -0.22
CA SER A 320 37.73 -0.85 0.63
C SER A 320 39.09 -1.43 0.97
N ALA A 321 40.14 -0.62 0.82
CA ALA A 321 41.46 -0.96 1.34
C ALA A 321 41.26 -1.40 2.79
N ARG A 322 41.72 -2.61 3.14
CA ARG A 322 41.57 -3.14 4.49
C ARG A 322 42.05 -2.07 5.46
N PRO A 323 41.21 -1.60 6.40
CA PRO A 323 41.68 -0.64 7.39
C PRO A 323 42.87 -1.27 8.13
N PRO A 324 43.85 -0.45 8.57
CA PRO A 324 44.96 -0.95 9.35
C PRO A 324 44.43 -1.79 10.53
N LYS A 325 45.05 -2.94 10.78
CA LYS A 325 44.59 -3.90 11.80
C LYS A 325 44.44 -3.16 13.13
N GLY A 326 43.24 -3.21 13.72
CA GLY A 326 42.96 -2.70 15.06
C GLY A 326 42.29 -1.32 15.14
N THR A 327 42.14 -0.57 14.04
CA THR A 327 41.58 0.80 14.10
C THR A 327 40.13 0.93 13.61
N ASP A 328 39.54 -0.12 13.05
CA ASP A 328 38.20 -0.04 12.44
C ASP A 328 37.40 -1.33 12.65
N LEU A 329 36.08 -1.20 12.57
CA LEU A 329 35.14 -2.30 12.75
C LEU A 329 35.17 -3.24 11.52
N PRO A 330 35.00 -4.56 11.72
CA PRO A 330 34.69 -5.49 10.64
C PRO A 330 33.51 -4.99 9.79
N LEU A 331 33.52 -5.28 8.48
CA LEU A 331 32.51 -4.81 7.54
C LEU A 331 31.07 -5.11 8.01
N ALA A 332 30.86 -6.32 8.54
CA ALA A 332 29.57 -6.78 9.06
C ALA A 332 29.04 -5.94 10.24
N GLN A 333 29.93 -5.31 11.01
CA GLN A 333 29.58 -4.40 12.12
C GLN A 333 29.50 -2.95 11.66
N ARG A 334 30.33 -2.55 10.68
CA ARG A 334 30.35 -1.20 10.12
C ARG A 334 29.05 -0.83 9.41
N ILE A 335 28.49 -1.74 8.60
CA ILE A 335 27.26 -1.49 7.83
C ILE A 335 26.07 -1.16 8.75
N PRO A 336 25.77 -1.95 9.81
CA PRO A 336 24.73 -1.60 10.78
C PRO A 336 24.93 -0.24 11.43
N VAL A 337 26.16 0.11 11.84
CA VAL A 337 26.47 1.40 12.48
C VAL A 337 26.20 2.58 11.54
N ILE A 338 26.67 2.51 10.29
CA ILE A 338 26.39 3.55 9.28
C ILE A 338 24.88 3.64 9.03
N THR A 339 24.21 2.51 8.87
CA THR A 339 22.76 2.45 8.63
C THR A 339 21.99 3.12 9.77
N LEU A 340 22.36 2.83 11.02
CA LEU A 340 21.76 3.41 12.22
C LEU A 340 21.95 4.93 12.28
N ILE A 341 23.15 5.42 11.98
CA ILE A 341 23.46 6.87 11.96
C ILE A 341 22.59 7.60 10.93
N VAL A 342 22.52 7.08 9.71
CA VAL A 342 21.72 7.71 8.64
C VAL A 342 20.23 7.64 8.98
N LEU A 343 19.74 6.50 9.49
CA LEU A 343 18.35 6.36 9.90
C LEU A 343 17.97 7.28 11.06
N GLY A 344 18.82 7.42 12.06
CA GLY A 344 18.62 8.37 13.15
C GLY A 344 18.57 9.80 12.63
N SER A 345 19.45 10.15 11.69
CA SER A 345 19.44 11.47 11.03
C SER A 345 18.12 11.72 10.28
N LEU A 346 17.62 10.73 9.54
CA LEU A 346 16.30 10.81 8.87
C LEU A 346 15.16 10.90 9.89
N ALA A 347 15.20 10.13 10.97
CA ALA A 347 14.17 10.14 12.00
C ALA A 347 14.08 11.48 12.72
N VAL A 348 15.22 12.10 13.07
CA VAL A 348 15.30 13.43 13.67
C VAL A 348 14.71 14.50 12.74
N ALA A 349 14.88 14.37 11.42
CA ALA A 349 14.29 15.30 10.46
C ALA A 349 12.77 15.09 10.25
N ILE A 350 12.32 13.83 10.24
CA ILE A 350 10.96 13.45 9.79
C ILE A 350 9.97 13.38 10.95
N VAL A 351 10.31 12.68 12.05
CA VAL A 351 9.38 12.42 13.15
C VAL A 351 8.83 13.71 13.76
N PRO A 352 9.64 14.76 14.00
CA PRO A 352 9.10 15.97 14.59
C PRO A 352 8.09 16.70 13.70
N LYS A 353 8.28 16.68 12.39
CA LYS A 353 7.35 17.27 11.42
C LYS A 353 6.00 16.59 11.38
N LEU A 354 5.95 15.32 11.76
CA LEU A 354 4.71 14.55 11.78
C LEU A 354 3.94 14.74 13.09
N ARG A 355 4.61 15.15 14.16
CA ARG A 355 4.04 15.24 15.51
C ARG A 355 3.76 16.67 15.94
N TRP A 356 4.56 17.64 15.48
CA TRP A 356 4.49 19.01 15.96
C TRP A 356 4.40 20.03 14.82
N GLY A 357 3.45 20.95 14.94
CA GLY A 357 3.17 21.99 13.94
C GLY A 357 4.32 22.96 13.72
N PHE A 358 5.12 23.27 14.77
CA PHE A 358 6.24 24.22 14.67
C PHE A 358 7.37 23.75 13.73
N ALA A 359 7.47 22.44 13.47
CA ALA A 359 8.47 21.87 12.56
C ALA A 359 8.04 21.95 11.08
N ASN A 360 6.78 22.29 10.84
CA ASN A 360 6.21 22.53 9.52
C ASN A 360 6.14 24.02 9.22
N GLY A 361 6.13 24.38 7.94
CA GLY A 361 6.09 25.78 7.50
C GLY A 361 4.81 26.55 7.81
N GLY A 362 3.84 25.89 8.47
CA GLY A 362 2.59 26.49 8.91
C GLY A 362 1.77 27.13 7.79
N LEU A 363 0.86 28.03 8.19
CA LEU A 363 0.04 28.83 7.28
C LEU A 363 0.87 29.82 6.44
N HIS A 364 2.02 30.26 6.95
CA HIS A 364 2.84 31.28 6.32
C HIS A 364 3.69 30.76 5.14
N ARG A 365 3.72 29.43 4.90
CA ARG A 365 4.53 28.81 3.84
C ARG A 365 6.01 29.23 3.91
N GLU A 366 6.50 29.43 5.13
CA GLU A 366 7.89 29.76 5.39
C GLU A 366 8.65 28.53 5.86
N THR A 367 9.97 28.53 5.70
CA THR A 367 10.78 27.43 6.19
C THR A 367 11.27 27.75 7.58
N PRO A 368 10.94 26.94 8.60
CA PRO A 368 11.53 27.09 9.93
C PRO A 368 13.03 26.73 9.88
N TRP A 369 13.88 27.69 9.52
CA TRP A 369 15.33 27.50 9.41
C TRP A 369 15.95 27.07 10.74
N ALA A 370 15.44 27.59 11.86
CA ALA A 370 15.85 27.16 13.19
C ALA A 370 15.63 25.65 13.39
N PHE A 371 14.48 25.11 12.97
CA PHE A 371 14.23 23.67 13.02
C PHE A 371 15.17 22.89 12.11
N VAL A 372 15.42 23.37 10.88
CA VAL A 372 16.32 22.70 9.92
C VAL A 372 17.75 22.59 10.48
N VAL A 373 18.28 23.68 11.03
CA VAL A 373 19.61 23.71 11.64
C VAL A 373 19.65 22.85 12.91
N LEU A 374 18.64 22.94 13.77
CA LEU A 374 18.56 22.15 15.00
C LEU A 374 18.45 20.64 14.71
N ALA A 375 17.68 20.24 13.70
CA ALA A 375 17.61 18.85 13.26
C ALA A 375 18.98 18.33 12.79
N GLY A 376 19.73 19.16 12.06
CA GLY A 376 21.12 18.87 11.69
C GLY A 376 22.02 18.68 12.91
N ALA A 377 21.97 19.62 13.86
CA ALA A 377 22.78 19.55 15.09
C ALA A 377 22.45 18.30 15.93
N CYS A 378 21.16 18.00 16.12
CA CYS A 378 20.70 16.80 16.81
C CYS A 378 21.17 15.51 16.11
N ALA A 379 21.21 15.49 14.77
CA ALA A 379 21.73 14.35 14.03
C ALA A 379 23.25 14.15 14.22
N VAL A 380 24.03 15.23 14.37
CA VAL A 380 25.46 15.15 14.72
C VAL A 380 25.64 14.57 16.12
N VAL A 381 24.90 15.09 17.11
CA VAL A 381 24.93 14.57 18.48
C VAL A 381 24.57 13.08 18.51
N PHE A 382 23.50 12.69 17.81
CA PHE A 382 23.14 11.28 17.66
C PHE A 382 24.25 10.44 17.03
N SER A 383 24.91 10.97 15.98
CA SER A 383 26.04 10.30 15.33
C SER A 383 27.21 10.10 16.29
N ILE A 384 27.54 11.11 17.11
CA ILE A 384 28.59 11.02 18.14
C ILE A 384 28.25 9.90 19.13
N LEU A 385 27.02 9.88 19.66
CA LEU A 385 26.57 8.87 20.62
C LEU A 385 26.63 7.45 20.04
N VAL A 386 26.21 7.26 18.78
CA VAL A 386 26.28 5.95 18.12
C VAL A 386 27.73 5.50 17.91
N ASN A 387 28.64 6.40 17.52
CA ASN A 387 30.06 6.06 17.37
C ASN A 387 30.72 5.71 18.71
N LEU A 388 30.43 6.47 19.77
CA LEU A 388 30.91 6.18 21.13
C LEU A 388 30.38 4.82 21.62
N ALA A 389 29.08 4.56 21.50
CA ALA A 389 28.47 3.31 21.91
C ALA A 389 29.02 2.11 21.10
N ALA A 390 29.14 2.24 19.79
CA ALA A 390 29.69 1.18 18.95
C ALA A 390 31.17 0.91 19.28
N GLY A 391 31.98 1.95 19.50
CA GLY A 391 33.37 1.78 19.92
C GLY A 391 33.48 1.13 21.29
N ALA A 392 32.66 1.54 22.25
CA ALA A 392 32.62 0.92 23.58
C ALA A 392 32.27 -0.57 23.52
N LEU A 393 31.25 -0.92 22.72
CA LEU A 393 30.76 -2.29 22.61
C LEU A 393 31.70 -3.22 21.83
N PHE A 394 32.30 -2.74 20.74
CA PHE A 394 33.04 -3.60 19.80
C PHE A 394 34.56 -3.49 19.91
N LEU A 395 35.11 -2.41 20.47
CA LEU A 395 36.55 -2.15 20.57
C LEU A 395 37.06 -2.09 22.02
N GLY A 396 36.26 -2.52 23.00
CA GLY A 396 36.72 -2.79 24.37
C GLY A 396 36.66 -1.59 25.33
N GLY A 397 35.51 -0.91 25.43
CA GLY A 397 35.27 0.10 26.46
C GLY A 397 35.62 1.54 26.06
N ALA A 398 36.04 2.38 27.02
CA ALA A 398 36.20 3.82 26.81
C ALA A 398 37.24 4.18 25.74
N ASP A 399 38.37 3.48 25.70
CA ASP A 399 39.41 3.68 24.69
C ASP A 399 38.90 3.33 23.29
N GLY A 400 38.14 2.23 23.19
CA GLY A 400 37.45 1.83 21.96
C GLY A 400 36.42 2.88 21.49
N ALA A 401 35.70 3.51 22.43
CA ALA A 401 34.76 4.59 22.13
C ALA A 401 35.46 5.80 21.51
N TRP A 402 36.58 6.23 22.10
CA TRP A 402 37.36 7.36 21.60
C TRP A 402 38.02 7.06 20.26
N LEU A 403 38.60 5.87 20.12
CA LEU A 403 39.19 5.41 18.86
C LEU A 403 38.14 5.40 17.73
N ARG A 404 36.93 4.90 18.02
CA ARG A 404 35.86 4.89 17.01
C ARG A 404 35.36 6.28 16.67
N LEU A 405 35.24 7.17 17.65
CA LEU A 405 34.80 8.54 17.45
C LEU A 405 35.81 9.32 16.61
N THR A 406 37.11 9.21 16.90
CA THR A 406 38.17 9.87 16.12
C THR A 406 38.23 9.35 14.69
N ALA A 407 38.11 8.03 14.48
CA ALA A 407 37.98 7.43 13.15
C ALA A 407 36.70 7.86 12.42
N GLY A 408 35.61 8.10 13.15
CA GLY A 408 34.32 8.55 12.62
C GLY A 408 34.19 10.06 12.43
N ALA A 409 35.05 10.87 13.05
CA ALA A 409 34.95 12.32 13.10
C ALA A 409 34.85 12.97 11.71
N PRO A 410 35.62 12.54 10.68
CA PRO A 410 35.51 13.08 9.33
C PRO A 410 34.16 12.86 8.65
N TYR A 411 33.25 12.07 9.23
CA TYR A 411 31.94 11.78 8.65
C TYR A 411 30.77 12.37 9.45
N LEU A 412 31.03 13.04 10.58
CA LEU A 412 29.97 13.54 11.46
C LEU A 412 29.09 14.59 10.78
N HIS A 413 29.66 15.43 9.92
CA HIS A 413 28.91 16.43 9.15
C HIS A 413 27.90 15.80 8.19
N SER A 414 28.11 14.56 7.73
CA SER A 414 27.16 13.86 6.86
C SER A 414 25.80 13.68 7.53
N GLY A 415 25.76 13.49 8.85
CA GLY A 415 24.52 13.46 9.64
C GLY A 415 23.79 14.80 9.60
N PHE A 416 24.53 15.91 9.76
CA PHE A 416 24.00 17.27 9.66
C PHE A 416 23.37 17.52 8.28
N PHE A 417 24.11 17.28 7.20
CA PHE A 417 23.61 17.48 5.83
C PHE A 417 22.39 16.60 5.55
N THR A 418 22.40 15.34 5.97
CA THR A 418 21.26 14.43 5.76
C THR A 418 20.01 14.95 6.46
N ALA A 419 20.09 15.23 7.76
CA ALA A 419 18.93 15.66 8.53
C ALA A 419 18.45 17.05 8.10
N GLY A 420 19.37 18.01 7.91
CA GLY A 420 19.04 19.37 7.49
C GLY A 420 18.41 19.40 6.09
N THR A 421 19.02 18.74 5.10
CA THR A 421 18.47 18.71 3.74
C THR A 421 17.13 17.98 3.69
N VAL A 422 16.95 16.87 4.40
CA VAL A 422 15.65 16.18 4.44
C VAL A 422 14.60 17.00 5.18
N ALA A 423 14.95 17.64 6.30
CA ALA A 423 14.04 18.54 7.01
C ALA A 423 13.59 19.71 6.12
N TRP A 424 14.47 20.19 5.25
CA TRP A 424 14.16 21.20 4.27
C TRP A 424 13.27 20.66 3.13
N LEU A 425 13.60 19.51 2.54
CA LEU A 425 12.89 18.91 1.39
C LEU A 425 11.48 18.38 1.71
N VAL A 426 11.22 17.97 2.94
CA VAL A 426 9.91 17.44 3.37
C VAL A 426 8.83 18.52 3.43
N GLN A 427 9.18 19.80 3.29
CA GLN A 427 8.21 20.89 3.33
C GLN A 427 7.40 21.01 2.02
N ASP A 428 6.06 21.03 2.14
CA ASP A 428 5.15 21.02 0.98
C ASP A 428 5.24 22.26 0.09
N HIS A 429 5.47 23.44 0.68
CA HIS A 429 5.41 24.70 -0.06
C HIS A 429 6.58 24.91 -1.04
N ARG A 430 7.66 24.14 -0.93
CA ARG A 430 8.90 24.34 -1.71
C ARG A 430 8.73 24.13 -3.20
N TRP A 431 7.78 23.30 -3.59
CA TRP A 431 7.58 22.90 -4.97
C TRP A 431 6.14 23.16 -5.43
N THR A 432 5.45 24.12 -4.82
CA THR A 432 4.07 24.48 -5.19
C THR A 432 3.95 24.90 -6.65
N ALA A 433 5.00 25.50 -7.22
CA ALA A 433 5.08 25.84 -8.63
C ALA A 433 5.29 24.62 -9.56
N VAL A 434 5.63 23.44 -9.01
CA VAL A 434 5.90 22.22 -9.79
C VAL A 434 4.67 21.32 -9.78
N THR A 435 3.89 21.41 -10.84
CA THR A 435 2.65 20.62 -11.00
C THR A 435 2.90 19.12 -11.17
N SER A 436 4.06 18.72 -11.71
CA SER A 436 4.40 17.32 -11.96
C SER A 436 5.06 16.65 -10.74
N PRO A 437 4.44 15.60 -10.15
CA PRO A 437 5.03 14.87 -9.02
C PRO A 437 6.37 14.20 -9.36
N ARG A 438 6.58 13.82 -10.63
CA ARG A 438 7.84 13.21 -11.07
C ARG A 438 8.96 14.23 -11.10
N ALA A 439 8.69 15.43 -11.63
CA ALA A 439 9.67 16.51 -11.64
C ALA A 439 10.06 16.92 -10.22
N GLN A 440 9.08 16.98 -9.31
CA GLN A 440 9.33 17.25 -7.90
C GLN A 440 10.29 16.21 -7.27
N ARG A 441 10.04 14.91 -7.48
CA ARG A 441 10.91 13.84 -6.96
C ARG A 441 12.32 13.89 -7.55
N LEU A 442 12.47 14.24 -8.82
CA LEU A 442 13.79 14.39 -9.45
C LEU A 442 14.56 15.57 -8.87
N ARG A 443 13.88 16.66 -8.52
CA ARG A 443 14.50 17.80 -7.83
C ARG A 443 14.90 17.45 -6.40
N ASP A 444 14.05 16.75 -5.66
CA ASP A 444 14.40 16.24 -4.33
C ASP A 444 15.61 15.31 -4.38
N ALA A 445 15.66 14.42 -5.39
CA ALA A 445 16.79 13.54 -5.65
C ALA A 445 18.08 14.34 -5.93
N ALA A 446 18.01 15.33 -6.82
CA ALA A 446 19.18 16.15 -7.16
C ALA A 446 19.71 16.92 -5.94
N VAL A 447 18.83 17.55 -5.15
CA VAL A 447 19.24 18.34 -3.98
C VAL A 447 19.87 17.44 -2.91
N LEU A 448 19.26 16.31 -2.56
CA LEU A 448 19.84 15.43 -1.55
C LEU A 448 21.09 14.71 -2.06
N GLY A 449 21.11 14.34 -3.34
CA GLY A 449 22.30 13.80 -4.02
C GLY A 449 23.48 14.76 -3.96
N LEU A 450 23.27 16.04 -4.28
CA LEU A 450 24.30 17.08 -4.19
C LEU A 450 24.76 17.33 -2.75
N ALA A 451 23.84 17.33 -1.78
CA ALA A 451 24.21 17.46 -0.37
C ALA A 451 25.10 16.30 0.10
N TRP A 452 24.77 15.06 -0.30
CA TRP A 452 25.58 13.88 0.02
C TRP A 452 26.90 13.85 -0.74
N PHE A 453 26.93 14.31 -1.99
CA PHE A 453 28.15 14.50 -2.75
C PHE A 453 29.10 15.46 -2.03
N ALA A 454 28.60 16.63 -1.62
CA ALA A 454 29.37 17.63 -0.88
C ALA A 454 29.86 17.11 0.48
N ALA A 455 28.99 16.39 1.21
CA ALA A 455 29.38 15.76 2.48
C ALA A 455 30.47 14.70 2.27
N SER A 456 30.33 13.80 1.29
CA SER A 456 31.35 12.79 0.98
C SER A 456 32.66 13.42 0.50
N LEU A 457 32.58 14.50 -0.29
CA LEU A 457 33.74 15.26 -0.76
C LEU A 457 34.52 15.87 0.41
N LEU A 458 33.81 16.52 1.34
CA LEU A 458 34.41 17.08 2.54
C LEU A 458 35.03 16.00 3.43
N ALA A 459 34.35 14.87 3.61
CA ALA A 459 34.88 13.74 4.37
C ALA A 459 36.16 13.18 3.75
N ALA A 460 36.17 13.00 2.42
CA ALA A 460 37.34 12.57 1.68
C ALA A 460 38.52 13.53 1.84
N PHE A 461 38.28 14.84 1.72
CA PHE A 461 39.29 15.87 1.90
C PHE A 461 39.90 15.84 3.31
N LEU A 462 39.05 15.72 4.35
CA LEU A 462 39.49 15.64 5.75
C LEU A 462 40.34 14.39 6.04
N LEU A 463 40.07 13.28 5.33
CA LEU A 463 40.79 12.01 5.48
C LEU A 463 42.12 11.98 4.74
N THR A 464 42.17 12.46 3.50
CA THR A 464 43.39 12.35 2.69
C THR A 464 44.40 13.44 3.00
N ARG A 465 43.94 14.64 3.39
CA ARG A 465 44.76 15.85 3.64
C ARG A 465 45.75 16.22 2.50
N SER A 466 45.68 15.53 1.35
CA SER A 466 46.52 15.70 0.17
C SER A 466 45.73 15.42 -1.11
N MET A 467 46.11 16.08 -2.21
CA MET A 467 45.47 15.93 -3.53
C MET A 467 45.74 14.56 -4.16
N ASP A 468 46.91 13.98 -3.94
CA ASP A 468 47.26 12.66 -4.49
C ASP A 468 46.44 11.52 -3.88
N GLY A 469 46.07 11.65 -2.60
CA GLY A 469 45.14 10.71 -1.96
C GLY A 469 43.70 10.88 -2.45
N PHE A 470 43.36 12.09 -2.91
CA PHE A 470 42.01 12.44 -3.34
C PHE A 470 41.64 11.85 -4.71
N ILE A 471 42.59 11.78 -5.66
CA ILE A 471 42.36 11.29 -7.04
C ILE A 471 42.27 9.76 -7.12
N ARG A 472 42.43 9.04 -5.99
CA ARG A 472 42.29 7.58 -5.97
C ARG A 472 40.86 7.14 -6.35
N TRP A 473 40.76 6.08 -7.17
CA TRP A 473 39.48 5.50 -7.60
C TRP A 473 38.53 5.17 -6.43
N THR A 474 39.06 4.71 -5.29
CA THR A 474 38.27 4.41 -4.09
C THR A 474 37.60 5.66 -3.51
N THR A 475 38.29 6.80 -3.50
CA THR A 475 37.78 8.10 -3.05
C THR A 475 36.70 8.60 -4.01
N LEU A 476 36.95 8.52 -5.33
CA LEU A 476 35.98 8.89 -6.35
C LEU A 476 34.71 8.01 -6.29
N ALA A 477 34.87 6.70 -6.13
CA ALA A 477 33.77 5.76 -5.99
C ALA A 477 32.95 6.03 -4.70
N PHE A 478 33.61 6.41 -3.60
CA PHE A 478 32.94 6.82 -2.36
C PHE A 478 32.11 8.09 -2.53
N VAL A 479 32.66 9.12 -3.19
CA VAL A 479 31.94 10.37 -3.47
C VAL A 479 30.78 10.13 -4.43
N ALA A 480 30.98 9.37 -5.51
CA ALA A 480 29.94 8.99 -6.45
C ALA A 480 28.84 8.13 -5.79
N GLY A 481 29.23 7.18 -4.93
CA GLY A 481 28.31 6.38 -4.12
C GLY A 481 27.43 7.27 -3.23
N GLY A 482 28.04 8.28 -2.58
CA GLY A 482 27.30 9.30 -1.81
C GLY A 482 26.23 10.00 -2.65
N PHE A 483 26.58 10.48 -3.84
CA PHE A 483 25.61 11.10 -4.75
C PHE A 483 24.46 10.16 -5.14
N ILE A 484 24.77 8.91 -5.50
CA ILE A 484 23.77 7.91 -5.91
C ILE A 484 22.82 7.60 -4.76
N PHE A 485 23.34 7.29 -3.56
CA PHE A 485 22.50 6.99 -2.40
C PHE A 485 21.68 8.19 -1.95
N GLY A 486 22.29 9.38 -1.91
CA GLY A 486 21.59 10.63 -1.60
C GLY A 486 20.45 10.88 -2.60
N SER A 487 20.69 10.65 -3.90
CA SER A 487 19.67 10.80 -4.95
C SER A 487 18.52 9.80 -4.80
N LEU A 488 18.82 8.52 -4.52
CA LEU A 488 17.81 7.49 -4.31
C LEU A 488 16.93 7.79 -3.09
N ILE A 489 17.54 8.21 -1.97
CA ILE A 489 16.82 8.60 -0.76
C ILE A 489 15.99 9.86 -1.01
N GLY A 490 16.56 10.85 -1.70
CA GLY A 490 15.89 12.12 -2.03
C GLY A 490 14.70 11.91 -2.97
N TYR A 491 14.79 10.94 -3.89
CA TYR A 491 13.68 10.58 -4.77
C TYR A 491 12.49 9.96 -4.02
N LEU A 492 12.77 9.16 -2.99
CA LEU A 492 11.76 8.34 -2.30
C LEU A 492 11.22 9.01 -1.04
N ILE A 493 12.08 9.42 -0.12
CA ILE A 493 11.71 9.74 1.26
C ILE A 493 10.90 11.02 1.39
N PRO A 494 11.34 12.19 0.87
CA PRO A 494 10.55 13.42 0.94
C PRO A 494 9.14 13.22 0.36
N HIS A 495 9.03 12.51 -0.76
CA HIS A 495 7.74 12.26 -1.41
C HIS A 495 6.83 11.35 -0.59
N LEU A 496 7.37 10.28 0.03
CA LEU A 496 6.58 9.41 0.90
C LEU A 496 6.06 10.18 2.11
N VAL A 497 6.91 10.99 2.76
CA VAL A 497 6.51 11.76 3.94
C VAL A 497 5.45 12.81 3.60
N ARG A 498 5.60 13.53 2.46
CA ARG A 498 4.61 14.54 2.01
C ARG A 498 3.24 13.93 1.70
N ASN A 499 3.21 12.76 1.08
CA ASN A 499 1.95 12.05 0.85
C ASN A 499 1.31 11.51 2.14
N ASP A 500 2.10 11.35 3.20
CA ASP A 500 1.68 10.67 4.42
C ASP A 500 1.28 11.62 5.57
N GLY A 501 1.87 12.82 5.62
CA GLY A 501 1.88 13.63 6.85
C GLY A 501 1.00 14.88 6.92
N LEU A 502 0.48 15.41 5.80
CA LEU A 502 -0.02 16.80 5.79
C LEU A 502 -1.54 16.97 5.61
N HIS A 503 -2.31 15.89 5.79
CA HIS A 503 -3.78 15.93 5.90
C HIS A 503 -4.28 15.46 7.27
N GLY A 504 -3.51 15.75 8.33
CA GLY A 504 -3.97 15.53 9.69
C GLY A 504 -5.30 16.29 9.96
N PRO A 505 -6.17 15.78 10.83
CA PRO A 505 -7.52 16.32 11.07
C PRO A 505 -7.54 17.80 11.50
N ASN A 506 -6.41 18.35 11.95
CA ASN A 506 -6.32 19.76 12.34
C ASN A 506 -6.25 20.74 11.16
N ALA A 507 -6.02 20.29 9.93
CA ALA A 507 -6.12 21.16 8.75
C ALA A 507 -7.58 21.53 8.41
N ALA A 508 -8.55 20.70 8.82
CA ALA A 508 -9.98 20.98 8.63
C ALA A 508 -10.56 21.90 9.73
N LEU A 509 -9.88 22.05 10.87
CA LEU A 509 -10.28 22.93 11.98
C LEU A 509 -9.80 24.37 11.84
N LEU A 510 -9.13 24.72 10.73
CA LEU A 510 -8.56 26.04 10.47
C LEU A 510 -9.01 26.60 9.11
N LEU A 511 -10.23 26.28 8.69
CA LEU A 511 -10.94 27.16 7.75
C LEU A 511 -11.26 28.47 8.50
N PRO A 512 -11.10 29.64 7.86
CA PRO A 512 -11.37 30.91 8.51
C PRO A 512 -12.82 30.93 8.98
N ALA A 513 -13.03 31.32 10.24
CA ALA A 513 -14.34 31.50 10.86
C ALA A 513 -15.20 32.60 10.19
N SER A 514 -14.77 33.15 9.04
CA SER A 514 -15.44 34.24 8.33
C SER A 514 -16.70 33.81 7.57
N ASP A 515 -17.00 32.52 7.45
CA ASP A 515 -18.21 32.02 6.76
C ASP A 515 -19.32 31.53 7.73
N PHE A 516 -19.14 31.65 9.05
CA PHE A 516 -20.16 31.26 10.03
C PHE A 516 -21.12 32.41 10.44
N ASP A 517 -20.90 33.65 9.99
CA ASP A 517 -21.75 34.79 10.33
C ASP A 517 -23.03 34.92 9.45
N VAL A 518 -23.25 34.04 8.47
CA VAL A 518 -24.42 34.12 7.56
C VAL A 518 -25.59 33.21 7.99
N LEU A 519 -25.44 32.38 9.02
CA LEU A 519 -26.47 31.40 9.43
C LEU A 519 -27.18 31.69 10.76
N HIS A 520 -26.95 32.84 11.41
CA HIS A 520 -27.61 33.20 12.66
C HIS A 520 -28.86 34.09 12.55
N GLU A 521 -29.31 34.41 11.33
CA GLU A 521 -30.52 35.23 11.10
C GLU A 521 -31.71 34.42 10.56
N MET A 522 -32.08 33.34 11.24
CA MET A 522 -33.43 32.77 11.13
C MET A 522 -34.05 32.62 12.52
N LYS A 523 -34.83 33.63 12.89
CA LYS A 523 -35.79 33.59 14.02
C LYS A 523 -36.73 32.38 13.88
N PRO A 524 -36.86 31.53 14.90
CA PRO A 524 -38.02 30.66 15.01
C PRO A 524 -39.17 31.42 15.70
N ALA A 525 -40.29 31.52 15.01
CA ALA A 525 -41.58 31.77 15.63
C ALA A 525 -42.01 30.49 16.38
N ALA A 526 -42.00 30.53 17.71
CA ALA A 526 -42.56 29.49 18.54
C ALA A 526 -43.51 30.12 19.57
N GLY A 527 -44.80 29.85 19.38
CA GLY A 527 -45.79 29.87 20.44
C GLY A 527 -46.50 28.53 20.42
N ILE A 528 -46.37 27.74 21.50
CA ILE A 528 -47.39 26.85 22.09
C ILE A 528 -46.76 26.19 23.34
N PRO A 529 -47.55 25.99 24.41
CA PRO A 529 -47.06 26.01 25.78
C PRO A 529 -46.73 24.63 26.35
N THR A 530 -45.81 24.68 27.32
CA THR A 530 -45.44 23.63 28.24
C THR A 530 -46.56 23.29 29.22
N GLY A 531 -46.82 22.00 29.41
CA GLY A 531 -47.71 21.49 30.46
C GLY A 531 -47.36 20.06 30.87
N LEU A 532 -46.58 19.95 31.96
CA LEU A 532 -46.65 18.96 33.07
C LEU A 532 -46.78 17.47 32.69
N ARG A 533 -45.93 16.54 33.17
CA ARG A 533 -45.88 16.12 34.58
C ARG A 533 -44.70 15.16 34.85
N LYS A 534 -44.09 15.32 36.05
CA LYS A 534 -43.18 14.41 36.80
C LYS A 534 -43.79 12.99 36.94
N GLN A 535 -43.11 11.84 37.08
CA GLN A 535 -42.06 11.36 38.03
C GLN A 535 -41.91 9.81 37.81
N PRO A 536 -41.17 8.99 38.62
CA PRO A 536 -39.73 8.73 38.81
C PRO A 536 -39.29 7.29 38.36
N PRO A 537 -38.05 6.81 38.62
CA PRO A 537 -37.52 5.54 38.10
C PRO A 537 -37.74 4.36 39.06
N ILE A 538 -37.79 3.13 38.52
CA ILE A 538 -37.75 1.89 39.32
C ILE A 538 -36.71 0.93 38.75
N GLU A 539 -35.84 0.51 39.66
CA GLU A 539 -34.76 -0.44 39.59
C GLU A 539 -35.19 -1.91 39.37
N GLN A 540 -34.21 -2.71 38.93
CA GLN A 540 -33.87 -4.06 39.38
C GLN A 540 -35.00 -5.02 39.78
N ARG A 541 -35.20 -6.04 38.94
CA ARG A 541 -35.71 -7.40 39.18
C ARG A 541 -35.77 -8.04 37.78
N VAL A 542 -35.19 -9.18 37.41
CA VAL A 542 -34.90 -10.43 38.11
C VAL A 542 -33.79 -11.13 37.32
N VAL A 543 -32.65 -11.38 37.97
CA VAL A 543 -31.87 -12.60 37.75
C VAL A 543 -32.55 -13.67 38.61
N ASP A 544 -32.57 -14.92 38.11
CA ASP A 544 -33.21 -16.13 38.66
C ASP A 544 -34.55 -16.50 38.01
N GLN A 545 -34.48 -17.07 36.80
CA GLN A 545 -35.42 -18.10 36.34
C GLN A 545 -34.94 -18.80 35.06
N VAL A 546 -33.81 -19.53 35.09
CA VAL A 546 -33.60 -20.74 34.25
C VAL A 546 -32.59 -21.65 34.95
N SER A 547 -33.06 -22.45 35.91
CA SER A 547 -32.45 -23.73 36.33
C SER A 547 -33.47 -24.50 37.16
N ALA A 548 -34.41 -25.13 36.45
CA ALA A 548 -35.14 -26.33 36.86
C ALA A 548 -35.59 -27.05 35.58
#